data_AF-A0A1M6X3U2-F1
#
_entry.id   AF-A0A1M6X3U2-F1
#
_cell.length_a   1.000
_cell.length_b   1.000
_cell.length_c   1.000
_cell.angle_alpha   90.00
_cell.angle_beta   90.00
_cell.angle_gamma   90.00
#
_symmetry.space_group_name_H-M   'P 1'
#
loop_
_entity.id
_entity.type
_entity.pdbx_description
1 polymer ?
#
loop_
_entity_poly.entity_id
_entity_poly.type
_entity_poly.pdbx_seq_one_letter_code
_entity_poly.pdbx_strand_id
1 'polypeptide(L)' 'MMNNSTLEFERLLGKAALALWPYLPRDVQENLFETAVVGDVTIRNHLASYLHDHHPKTAHPAKPTQLA' A
#
# COMPACT_ATOMS: atom_id res chain seq x y z
N MET A 1 -14.30 -25.54 -14.25
CA MET A 1 -13.42 -25.36 -13.07
C MET A 1 -12.38 -24.30 -13.44
N MET A 2 -12.72 -23.02 -13.25
CA MET A 2 -11.91 -21.85 -13.67
C MET A 2 -12.09 -20.69 -12.69
N ASN A 3 -12.04 -21.00 -11.40
CA ASN A 3 -12.31 -20.04 -10.32
C ASN A 3 -11.14 -19.92 -9.32
N ASN A 4 -10.05 -20.69 -9.49
CA ASN A 4 -8.85 -20.56 -8.67
C ASN A 4 -7.80 -19.62 -9.27
N SER A 5 -7.83 -19.38 -10.59
CA SER A 5 -6.78 -18.59 -11.26
C SER A 5 -6.86 -17.11 -10.93
N THR A 6 -8.06 -16.52 -10.86
CA THR A 6 -8.22 -15.07 -10.57
C THR A 6 -7.73 -14.73 -9.17
N LEU A 7 -8.19 -15.48 -8.15
CA LEU A 7 -7.75 -15.27 -6.77
C LEU A 7 -6.24 -15.51 -6.62
N GLU A 8 -5.68 -16.49 -7.33
CA GLU A 8 -4.26 -16.73 -7.32
C GLU A 8 -3.47 -15.60 -7.99
N PHE A 9 -3.97 -15.04 -9.09
CA PHE A 9 -3.35 -13.89 -9.75
C PHE A 9 -3.41 -12.63 -8.89
N GLU A 10 -4.55 -12.35 -8.25
CA GLU A 10 -4.69 -11.25 -7.29
C GLU A 10 -3.70 -11.40 -6.13
N ARG A 11 -3.58 -12.62 -5.59
CA ARG A 11 -2.62 -12.92 -4.53
C ARG A 11 -1.18 -12.74 -4.97
N LEU A 12 -0.81 -13.21 -6.16
CA LEU A 12 0.54 -13.08 -6.71
C LEU A 12 0.90 -11.62 -6.98
N LEU A 13 -0.03 -10.85 -7.58
CA LEU A 13 0.14 -9.43 -7.83
C LEU A 13 0.23 -8.63 -6.52
N GLY A 14 -0.63 -8.92 -5.53
CA GLY A 14 -0.57 -8.29 -4.21
C GLY A 14 0.77 -8.54 -3.49
N LYS A 15 1.30 -9.77 -3.57
CA LYS A 15 2.63 -10.10 -3.03
C LYS A 15 3.75 -9.32 -3.73
N ALA A 16 3.71 -9.24 -5.05
CA ALA A 16 4.70 -8.48 -5.81
C ALA A 16 4.64 -6.99 -5.49
N ALA A 17 3.42 -6.42 -5.38
CA ALA A 17 3.21 -5.02 -5.02
C ALA A 17 3.75 -4.71 -3.61
N LEU A 18 3.52 -5.59 -2.62
CA LEU A 18 4.09 -5.44 -1.27
C LEU A 18 5.62 -5.50 -1.28
N ALA A 19 6.22 -6.44 -2.01
CA ALA A 19 7.69 -6.55 -2.10
C ALA A 19 8.33 -5.33 -2.76
N LEU A 20 7.65 -4.74 -3.75
CA LEU A 20 8.13 -3.58 -4.51
C LEU A 20 7.68 -2.24 -3.91
N TRP A 21 6.83 -2.25 -2.88
CA TRP A 21 6.19 -1.06 -2.31
C TRP A 21 7.12 0.16 -2.14
N PRO A 22 8.30 0.06 -1.49
CA PRO A 22 9.15 1.23 -1.24
C PRO A 22 9.83 1.78 -2.52
N TYR A 23 9.76 1.05 -3.63
CA TYR A 23 10.30 1.42 -4.93
C TYR A 23 9.23 1.95 -5.90
N LEU A 24 7.94 1.78 -5.55
CA LEU A 24 6.85 2.30 -6.36
C LEU A 24 6.79 3.84 -6.24
N PRO A 25 6.48 4.56 -7.33
CA PRO A 25 6.14 5.97 -7.27
C PRO A 25 5.02 6.23 -6.26
N ARG A 26 5.04 7.40 -5.61
CA ARG A 26 4.10 7.73 -4.53
C ARG A 26 2.64 7.72 -4.98
N ASP A 27 2.34 8.25 -6.16
CA ASP A 27 1.02 8.23 -6.77
C ASP A 27 0.53 6.79 -7.03
N VAL A 28 1.43 5.88 -7.40
CA VAL A 28 1.11 4.45 -7.55
C VAL A 28 0.83 3.80 -6.20
N GLN A 29 1.62 4.11 -5.17
CA GLN A 29 1.35 3.64 -3.80
C GLN A 29 -0.03 4.11 -3.31
N GLU A 30 -0.35 5.40 -3.49
CA GLU A 30 -1.63 5.99 -3.09
C GLU A 30 -2.80 5.33 -3.84
N ASN A 31 -2.69 5.15 -5.17
CA ASN A 31 -3.73 4.49 -5.97
C ASN A 31 -3.95 3.03 -5.57
N LEU A 32 -2.88 2.25 -5.33
CA LEU A 32 -2.98 0.87 -4.86
C LEU A 32 -3.62 0.80 -3.47
N PHE A 33 -3.21 1.68 -2.56
CA PHE A 33 -3.74 1.74 -1.21
C PHE A 33 -5.24 2.06 -1.22
N GLU A 34 -5.65 3.14 -1.88
CA GLU A 34 -7.06 3.55 -1.95
C GLU A 34 -7.92 2.46 -2.58
N THR A 35 -7.44 1.81 -3.64
CA THR A 35 -8.13 0.69 -4.30
C THR A 35 -8.29 -0.51 -3.37
N ALA A 36 -7.27 -0.84 -2.58
CA ALA A 36 -7.29 -1.99 -1.68
C ALA A 36 -8.23 -1.82 -0.47
N VAL A 37 -8.53 -0.58 -0.08
CA VAL A 37 -9.30 -0.27 1.14
C VAL A 37 -10.70 0.27 0.84
N VAL A 38 -11.14 0.26 -0.43
CA VAL A 38 -12.46 0.76 -0.83
C VAL A 38 -13.56 0.07 -0.01
N GLY A 39 -14.36 0.88 0.69
CA GLY A 39 -15.53 0.41 1.42
C GLY A 39 -15.27 -0.09 2.85
N ASP A 40 -14.02 -0.11 3.33
CA ASP A 40 -13.70 -0.55 4.69
C ASP A 40 -12.69 0.41 5.36
N VAL A 41 -13.19 1.18 6.34
CA VAL A 41 -12.39 2.15 7.09
C VAL A 41 -11.46 1.47 8.11
N THR A 42 -11.81 0.27 8.56
CA THR A 42 -11.01 -0.48 9.53
C THR A 42 -9.78 -1.08 8.84
N ILE A 43 -9.95 -1.69 7.66
CA ILE A 43 -8.84 -2.25 6.90
C ILE A 43 -7.86 -1.16 6.45
N ARG A 44 -8.36 0.05 6.16
CA ARG A 44 -7.53 1.22 5.85
C ARG A 44 -6.47 1.48 6.92
N ASN A 45 -6.89 1.60 8.18
CA ASN A 45 -5.99 1.93 9.28
C ASN A 45 -4.98 0.81 9.55
N HIS A 46 -5.42 -0.44 9.47
CA HIS A 46 -4.53 -1.59 9.65
C HIS A 46 -3.48 -1.69 8.53
N LEU A 47 -3.90 -1.53 7.27
CA LEU A 47 -3.00 -1.60 6.13
C LEU A 47 -1.99 -0.45 6.13
N ALA A 48 -2.41 0.77 6.50
CA ALA A 48 -1.51 1.92 6.60
C ALA A 48 -0.41 1.66 7.66
N SER A 49 -0.81 1.15 8.83
CA SER A 49 0.13 0.82 9.91
C SER A 49 1.11 -0.26 9.47
N TYR A 50 0.62 -1.34 8.86
CA TYR A 50 1.45 -2.42 8.30
C TYR A 50 2.48 -1.90 7.28
N LEU A 51 2.05 -1.06 6.34
CA LEU A 51 2.95 -0.53 5.31
C LEU A 51 4.02 0.40 5.90
N HIS A 52 3.69 1.21 6.92
CA HIS A 52 4.67 2.06 7.61
C HIS A 52 5.70 1.24 8.39
N ASP A 53 5.26 0.20 9.12
CA ASP A 53 6.15 -0.65 9.91
C ASP A 53 7.12 -1.45 9.03
N HIS A 54 6.65 -1.93 7.87
CA HIS A 54 7.44 -2.73 6.96
C HIS A 54 8.27 -1.92 5.95
N HIS A 55 7.95 -0.64 5.73
CA HIS A 55 8.62 0.20 4.73
C HIS A 55 8.95 1.62 5.27
N PRO A 56 9.94 1.76 6.17
CA PRO A 56 10.25 3.03 6.85
C PRO A 56 10.68 4.19 5.91
N LYS A 57 10.97 3.93 4.62
CA LYS A 57 11.21 4.98 3.61
C LYS A 57 9.95 5.75 3.18
N THR A 58 8.76 5.25 3.49
CA THR A 58 7.47 5.93 3.25
C THR A 58 6.98 6.70 4.49
N ALA A 59 7.67 6.58 5.64
CA ALA A 59 7.46 7.49 6.75
C ALA A 59 7.77 8.90 6.25
N HIS A 60 6.74 9.72 6.17
CA HIS A 60 6.76 11.04 5.55
C HIS A 60 8.08 11.80 5.80
N PRO A 61 8.67 12.47 4.79
CA PRO A 61 9.67 13.48 5.11
C PRO A 61 9.05 14.45 6.12
N ALA A 62 9.80 14.78 7.18
CA ALA A 62 9.35 15.71 8.21
C ALA A 62 8.75 16.95 7.52
N LYS A 63 7.55 17.37 7.94
CA LYS A 63 6.92 18.59 7.44
C LYS A 63 7.97 19.71 7.45
N PRO A 64 8.11 20.50 6.37
CA PRO A 64 9.02 21.62 6.35
C PRO A 64 8.72 22.47 7.58
N THR A 65 9.71 22.59 8.48
CA THR A 65 9.63 23.54 9.57
C THR A 65 9.63 24.90 8.92
N GLN A 66 8.46 25.53 8.81
CA GLN A 66 8.34 26.91 8.40
C GLN A 66 9.07 27.73 9.46
N LEU A 67 10.32 28.08 9.19
CA LEU A 67 11.03 29.13 9.90
C LEU A 67 10.37 30.45 9.49
N ALA A 68 9.63 31.04 10.42
CA ALA A 68 9.16 32.42 10.39
C ALA A 68 9.42 33.02 11.76
#